data_AF-A0A7X0X6V5-F1
#
_entry.id   AF-A0A7X0X6V5-F1
#
_cell.length_a   1.000
_cell.length_b   1.000
_cell.length_c   1.000
_cell.angle_alpha   90.00
_cell.angle_beta   90.00
_cell.angle_gamma   90.00
#
_symmetry.space_group_name_H-M   'P 1'
#
loop_
_entity.id
_entity.type
_entity.pdbx_description
1 polymer ?
#
loop_
_entity_poly.entity_id
_entity_poly.type
_entity_poly.pdbx_seq_one_letter_code
_entity_poly.pdbx_strand_id
1 'polypeptide(L)'
;MTVSKEKIMKKATELRDALEQTEEVSFYRLAEERINANSKVTAKVSKIKALQKEVVNLEHYQKLEAMKQTESQIDSVQADIDSLPIVTEFRRAQEDANDLLQSITSEITTKVTDELEKDN
;
A
#
# COMPACT_ATOMS: atom_id res chain seq x y z
N MET A 1 14.48 32.68 -13.71
CA MET A 1 15.59 31.79 -13.27
C MET A 1 15.09 30.36 -13.34
N THR A 2 15.68 29.51 -14.18
CA THR A 2 15.32 28.09 -14.27
C THR A 2 15.85 27.34 -13.05
N VAL A 3 14.95 26.73 -12.28
CA VAL A 3 15.32 25.87 -11.14
C VAL A 3 15.90 24.57 -11.71
N SER A 4 17.08 24.15 -11.25
CA SER A 4 17.66 22.88 -11.69
C SER A 4 16.87 21.69 -11.13
N LYS A 5 16.86 20.58 -11.87
CA LYS A 5 16.24 19.31 -11.44
C LYS A 5 16.75 18.88 -10.06
N GLU A 6 18.05 19.07 -9.81
CA GLU A 6 18.68 18.77 -8.52
C GLU A 6 18.05 19.55 -7.36
N LYS A 7 17.76 20.84 -7.55
CA LYS A 7 17.15 21.68 -6.52
C LYS A 7 15.70 21.25 -6.22
N ILE A 8 14.96 20.76 -7.22
CA ILE A 8 13.63 20.17 -7.01
C ILE A 8 13.73 18.85 -6.22
N MET A 9 14.68 17.98 -6.58
CA MET A 9 14.90 16.72 -5.86
C MET A 9 15.30 16.94 -4.40
N LYS A 10 16.07 17.99 -4.11
CA LYS A 10 16.39 18.37 -2.73
C LYS A 10 15.13 18.73 -1.95
N LYS A 11 14.25 19.57 -2.52
CA LYS A 11 12.95 19.92 -1.88
C LYS A 11 12.04 18.71 -1.69
N ALA A 12 12.02 17.78 -2.64
CA ALA A 12 11.28 16.52 -2.50
C ALA A 12 11.81 15.67 -1.35
N THR A 13 13.13 15.69 -1.13
CA THR A 13 13.77 15.00 0.00
C THR A 13 13.41 15.66 1.33
N GLU A 14 13.45 16.99 1.40
CA GLU A 14 13.01 17.76 2.57
C GLU A 14 11.52 17.50 2.90
N LEU A 15 10.67 17.41 1.87
CA LEU A 15 9.26 17.06 2.02
C LEU A 15 9.09 15.64 2.54
N ARG A 16 9.84 14.65 2.02
CA ARG A 16 9.84 13.28 2.54
C ARG A 16 10.18 13.26 4.04
N ASP A 17 11.27 13.92 4.43
CA ASP A 17 11.73 13.91 5.83
C ASP A 17 10.72 14.59 6.77
N ALA A 18 9.99 15.59 6.28
CA ALA A 18 8.87 16.20 7.01
C ALA A 18 7.66 15.27 7.10
N LEU A 19 7.35 14.52 6.03
CA LEU A 19 6.25 13.56 6.01
C LEU A 19 6.48 12.39 6.96
N GLU A 20 7.72 11.91 7.06
CA GLU A 20 8.09 10.87 8.04
C GLU A 20 7.82 11.27 9.49
N GLN A 21 7.69 12.57 9.78
CA GLN A 21 7.40 13.11 11.10
C GLN A 21 5.91 13.40 11.32
N THR A 22 5.03 13.19 10.34
CA THR A 22 3.60 13.40 10.54
C THR A 22 2.98 12.25 11.33
N GLU A 23 1.82 12.52 11.93
CA GLU A 23 1.10 11.54 12.74
C GLU A 23 0.62 10.37 11.89
N GLU A 24 0.14 10.64 10.67
CA GLU A 24 -0.39 9.64 9.73
C GLU A 24 0.70 8.64 9.32
N VAL A 25 1.90 9.13 8.97
CA VAL A 25 3.03 8.27 8.59
C VAL A 25 3.60 7.54 9.80
N SER A 26 3.64 8.18 10.96
CA SER A 26 4.06 7.55 12.22
C SER A 26 3.11 6.42 12.63
N PHE A 27 1.79 6.63 12.51
CA PHE A 27 0.76 5.65 12.83
C PHE A 27 0.80 4.48 11.84
N TYR A 28 0.96 4.76 10.54
CA TYR A 28 1.18 3.73 9.51
C TYR A 28 2.38 2.85 9.85
N ARG A 29 3.53 3.44 10.17
CA ARG A 29 4.74 2.68 10.55
C ARG A 29 4.53 1.79 11.77
N LEU A 30 3.87 2.30 12.81
CA LEU A 30 3.58 1.52 14.00
C LEU A 30 2.65 0.34 13.70
N ALA A 31 1.61 0.57 12.89
CA ALA A 31 0.71 -0.48 12.45
C ALA A 31 1.43 -1.53 11.59
N GLU A 32 2.35 -1.08 10.72
CA GLU A 32 3.21 -1.94 9.89
C GLU A 32 4.13 -2.83 10.74
N GLU A 33 4.77 -2.28 11.76
CA GLU A 33 5.61 -3.06 12.69
C GLU A 33 4.78 -4.12 13.43
N ARG A 34 3.58 -3.75 13.89
CA ARG A 34 2.67 -4.66 14.60
C ARG A 34 2.17 -5.80 13.71
N ILE A 35 1.75 -5.51 12.48
CA ILE A 35 1.25 -6.54 11.56
C ILE A 35 2.38 -7.48 11.12
N ASN A 36 3.59 -6.96 10.89
CA ASN A 36 4.76 -7.76 10.53
C ASN A 36 5.23 -8.67 11.67
N ALA A 37 5.09 -8.24 12.92
CA ALA A 37 5.41 -9.06 14.10
C ALA A 37 4.30 -10.10 14.41
N ASN A 38 3.13 -10.02 13.78
CA ASN A 38 2.00 -10.89 14.10
C ASN A 38 2.13 -12.27 13.42
N SER A 39 2.55 -13.27 14.20
CA SER A 39 2.74 -14.64 13.71
C SER A 39 1.50 -15.27 13.06
N LYS A 40 0.28 -14.91 13.47
CA LYS A 40 -0.96 -15.42 12.85
C LYS A 40 -1.13 -14.87 11.44
N VAL A 41 -0.89 -13.56 11.26
CA VAL A 41 -0.93 -12.92 9.94
C VAL A 41 0.16 -13.51 9.05
N THR A 42 1.41 -13.58 9.54
CA THR A 42 2.54 -14.17 8.79
C THR A 42 2.28 -15.60 8.34
N ALA A 43 1.69 -16.43 9.21
CA ALA A 43 1.35 -17.81 8.88
C ALA A 43 0.26 -17.89 7.80
N LYS A 44 -0.80 -17.07 7.90
CA LYS A 44 -1.88 -17.04 6.89
C LYS A 44 -1.38 -16.51 5.55
N VAL A 45 -0.55 -15.46 5.53
CA VAL A 45 0.09 -14.94 4.31
C VAL A 45 1.00 -15.98 3.66
N SER A 46 1.78 -16.72 4.45
CA SER A 46 2.60 -17.83 3.95
C SER A 46 1.74 -18.92 3.31
N LYS A 47 0.59 -19.24 3.91
CA LYS A 47 -0.37 -20.19 3.33
C LYS A 47 -0.94 -19.69 2.01
N ILE A 48 -1.32 -18.41 1.91
CA ILE A 48 -1.80 -17.81 0.65
C ILE A 48 -0.73 -17.93 -0.45
N LYS A 49 0.54 -17.59 -0.16
CA LYS A 49 1.63 -17.71 -1.13
C LYS A 49 1.83 -19.15 -1.63
N ALA A 50 1.68 -20.13 -0.75
CA ALA A 50 1.76 -21.54 -1.14
C ALA A 50 0.60 -21.94 -2.06
N LEU A 51 -0.63 -21.54 -1.73
CA LEU A 51 -1.82 -21.78 -2.56
C LEU A 51 -1.72 -21.07 -3.91
N GLN A 52 -1.22 -19.83 -3.97
CA GLN A 52 -1.00 -19.11 -5.23
C GLN A 52 -0.01 -19.85 -6.15
N LYS A 53 1.07 -20.39 -5.58
CA LYS A 53 2.01 -21.23 -6.33
C LYS A 53 1.34 -22.50 -6.86
N GLU A 54 0.45 -23.09 -6.07
CA GLU A 54 -0.34 -24.24 -6.48
C GLU A 54 -1.31 -23.89 -7.62
N VAL A 55 -1.98 -22.73 -7.56
CA VAL A 55 -2.83 -22.21 -8.66
C VAL A 55 -2.04 -22.13 -9.96
N VAL A 56 -0.86 -21.50 -9.96
CA VAL A 56 0.01 -21.40 -11.15
C VAL A 56 0.38 -22.79 -11.70
N ASN A 57 0.63 -23.77 -10.82
CA ASN A 57 0.90 -25.14 -11.22
C ASN A 57 -0.33 -25.83 -11.84
N LEU A 58 -1.51 -25.66 -11.22
CA LEU A 58 -2.77 -26.23 -11.71
C LEU A 58 -3.19 -25.62 -13.05
N GLU A 59 -2.98 -24.32 -13.22
CA GLU A 59 -3.17 -23.59 -14.48
C GLU A 59 -2.28 -24.16 -15.58
N HIS A 60 -0.98 -24.36 -15.30
CA HIS A 60 -0.03 -24.95 -16.26
C HIS A 60 -0.49 -26.33 -16.76
N TYR A 61 -1.08 -27.15 -15.89
CA TYR A 61 -1.61 -28.47 -16.23
C TYR A 61 -3.10 -28.47 -16.63
N GLN A 62 -3.72 -27.30 -16.83
CA GLN A 62 -5.12 -27.13 -17.24
C GLN A 62 -6.13 -27.83 -16.32
N LYS A 63 -5.83 -27.95 -15.03
CA LYS A 63 -6.71 -28.58 -14.02
C LYS A 63 -7.69 -27.57 -13.43
N LEU A 64 -8.63 -27.09 -14.26
CA LEU A 64 -9.50 -25.95 -13.93
C LEU A 64 -10.36 -26.15 -12.67
N GLU A 65 -10.93 -27.33 -12.46
CA GLU A 65 -11.76 -27.59 -11.26
C GLU A 65 -10.94 -27.53 -9.96
N ALA A 66 -9.74 -28.11 -9.96
CA ALA A 66 -8.84 -28.05 -8.81
C ALA A 66 -8.34 -26.60 -8.59
N MET A 67 -8.03 -25.89 -9.67
CA MET A 67 -7.63 -24.49 -9.62
C MET A 67 -8.68 -23.63 -8.90
N LYS A 68 -9.95 -23.77 -9.30
CA LYS A 68 -11.08 -23.05 -8.68
C LYS A 68 -11.26 -23.38 -7.19
N GLN A 69 -11.04 -24.64 -6.80
CA GLN A 69 -11.08 -25.02 -5.39
C GLN A 69 -9.93 -24.37 -4.60
N THR A 70 -8.72 -24.32 -5.16
CA THR A 70 -7.57 -23.67 -4.54
C THR A 70 -7.76 -22.16 -4.44
N GLU A 71 -8.33 -21.51 -5.46
CA GLU A 71 -8.73 -20.09 -5.41
C GLU A 71 -9.73 -19.82 -4.29
N SER A 72 -10.77 -20.66 -4.15
CA SER A 72 -11.73 -20.53 -3.05
C SER A 72 -11.08 -20.68 -1.67
N GLN A 73 -10.03 -21.50 -1.54
CA GLN A 73 -9.25 -21.58 -0.29
C GLN A 73 -8.44 -20.30 -0.04
N ILE A 74 -7.89 -19.67 -1.09
CA ILE A 74 -7.22 -18.37 -0.97
C ILE A 74 -8.21 -17.34 -0.45
N ASP A 75 -9.40 -17.26 -1.07
CA ASP A 75 -10.45 -16.31 -0.66
C ASP A 75 -10.86 -16.50 0.79
N SER A 76 -11.01 -17.75 1.24
CA SER A 76 -11.33 -18.06 2.64
C SER A 76 -10.22 -17.63 3.60
N VAL A 77 -8.95 -17.89 3.27
CA VAL A 77 -7.82 -17.47 4.11
C VAL A 77 -7.67 -15.94 4.11
N GLN A 78 -8.01 -15.29 2.99
CA GLN A 78 -7.97 -13.84 2.87
C GLN A 78 -9.09 -13.18 3.71
N ALA A 79 -10.31 -13.69 3.65
CA ALA A 79 -11.41 -13.25 4.50
C ALA A 79 -11.07 -13.40 5.99
N ASP A 80 -10.42 -14.51 6.36
CA ASP A 80 -9.91 -14.72 7.71
C ASP A 80 -8.89 -13.64 8.13
N ILE A 81 -7.95 -13.29 7.27
CA ILE A 81 -6.96 -12.23 7.53
C ILE A 81 -7.68 -10.89 7.70
N ASP A 82 -8.60 -10.58 6.80
CA ASP A 82 -9.32 -9.30 6.75
C ASP A 82 -10.20 -9.08 7.98
N SER A 83 -10.68 -10.17 8.60
CA SER A 83 -11.45 -10.11 9.85
C SER A 83 -10.61 -9.80 11.10
N LEU A 84 -9.27 -9.84 11.00
CA LEU A 84 -8.39 -9.61 12.15
C LEU A 84 -8.36 -8.10 12.50
N PRO A 85 -8.59 -7.72 13.77
CA PRO A 85 -8.58 -6.31 14.17
C PRO A 85 -7.29 -5.56 13.81
N ILE A 86 -6.14 -6.25 13.91
CA ILE A 86 -4.83 -5.70 13.55
C ILE A 86 -4.70 -5.36 12.06
N VAL A 87 -5.39 -6.11 11.20
CA VAL A 87 -5.41 -5.86 9.75
C VAL A 87 -6.32 -4.68 9.44
N THR A 88 -7.45 -4.57 10.13
CA THR A 88 -8.32 -3.38 10.04
C THR A 88 -7.59 -2.11 10.49
N GLU A 89 -6.86 -2.16 11.60
CA GLU A 89 -6.03 -1.04 12.08
C GLU A 89 -4.96 -0.65 11.06
N PHE A 90 -4.26 -1.63 10.49
CA PHE A 90 -3.26 -1.40 9.45
C PHE A 90 -3.86 -0.76 8.19
N ARG A 91 -5.02 -1.26 7.71
CA ARG A 91 -5.70 -0.69 6.54
C ARG A 91 -6.11 0.75 6.77
N ARG A 92 -6.66 1.07 7.94
CA ARG A 92 -7.01 2.45 8.30
C ARG A 92 -5.78 3.36 8.31
N ALA A 93 -4.69 2.91 8.94
CA ALA A 93 -3.44 3.67 8.96
C ALA A 93 -2.88 3.90 7.54
N GLN A 94 -3.07 2.93 6.64
CA GLN A 94 -2.69 3.04 5.24
C GLN A 94 -3.58 4.03 4.47
N GLU A 95 -4.89 4.02 4.72
CA GLU A 95 -5.84 5.00 4.17
C GLU A 95 -5.48 6.42 4.60
N ASP A 96 -5.27 6.64 5.91
CA ASP A 96 -4.92 7.96 6.45
C ASP A 96 -3.61 8.49 5.83
N ALA A 97 -2.58 7.64 5.69
CA ALA A 97 -1.32 8.00 5.04
C ALA A 97 -1.49 8.29 3.53
N ASN A 98 -2.34 7.53 2.83
CA ASN A 98 -2.63 7.76 1.42
C ASN A 98 -3.37 9.09 1.21
N ASP A 99 -4.34 9.40 2.07
CA ASP A 99 -5.12 10.64 2.00
C ASP A 99 -4.22 11.87 2.18
N LEU A 100 -3.23 11.79 3.08
CA LEU A 100 -2.20 12.82 3.24
C LEU A 100 -1.39 13.00 1.95
N LEU A 101 -0.88 11.91 1.37
CA LEU A 101 -0.08 11.95 0.15
C LEU A 101 -0.90 12.47 -1.04
N GLN A 102 -2.17 12.08 -1.14
CA GLN A 102 -3.07 12.54 -2.19
C GLN A 102 -3.39 14.03 -2.04
N SER A 103 -3.60 14.52 -0.82
CA SER A 103 -3.84 15.94 -0.54
C SER A 103 -2.66 16.81 -0.98
N ILE A 104 -1.44 16.39 -0.67
CA ILE A 104 -0.21 17.08 -1.08
C ILE A 104 -0.07 17.08 -2.60
N THR A 105 -0.30 15.93 -3.23
CA THR A 105 -0.21 15.80 -4.69
C THR A 105 -1.24 16.72 -5.36
N SER A 106 -2.48 16.75 -4.83
CA SER A 106 -3.52 17.64 -5.34
C SER A 106 -3.14 19.11 -5.20
N GLU A 107 -2.64 19.55 -4.05
CA GLU A 107 -2.21 20.94 -3.85
C GLU A 107 -1.10 21.34 -4.84
N ILE A 108 -0.10 20.46 -5.04
CA ILE A 108 0.97 20.70 -6.01
C ILE A 108 0.41 20.80 -7.43
N THR A 109 -0.45 19.86 -7.82
CA THR A 109 -1.05 19.86 -9.17
C THR A 109 -1.90 21.10 -9.40
N THR A 110 -2.79 21.45 -8.47
CA THR A 110 -3.64 22.65 -8.57
C THR A 110 -2.79 23.90 -8.70
N LYS A 111 -1.78 24.09 -7.85
CA LYS A 111 -0.93 25.29 -7.91
C LYS A 111 -0.12 25.39 -9.19
N VAL A 112 0.40 24.27 -9.70
CA VAL A 112 1.12 24.28 -10.98
C VAL A 112 0.18 24.62 -12.14
N THR A 113 -1.01 24.04 -12.16
CA THR A 113 -2.01 24.33 -13.19
C THR A 113 -2.47 25.79 -13.15
N ASP A 114 -2.81 26.31 -11.96
CA ASP A 114 -3.27 27.70 -11.78
C ASP A 114 -2.22 28.73 -12.28
N GLU A 115 -0.95 28.50 -12.00
CA GLU A 115 0.14 29.39 -12.44
C GLU A 115 0.34 29.31 -13.97
N LEU A 116 0.19 28.12 -14.57
CA LEU A 116 0.23 27.96 -16.03
C LEU A 116 -0.93 28.67 -16.73
N GLU A 117 -2.12 28.70 -16.11
CA GLU A 117 -3.29 29.40 -16.66
C GLU A 117 -3.19 30.92 -16.55
N LYS A 118 -2.51 31.47 -15.53
CA LYS A 118 -2.28 32.92 -15.38
C LYS A 118 -1.25 33.49 -16.36
N ASP A 119 -0.34 32.65 -16.84
CA ASP A 119 0.69 33.02 -17.81
C ASP A 119 0.19 32.98 -19.27
N ASN A 120 -1.07 32.56 -19.50
CA ASN A 120 -1.80 32.63 -20.79
C ASN A 120 -2.75 33.83 -20.85
#